data_AF-A0A6M1RY88-F1
#
_entry.id   AF-A0A6M1RY88-F1
#
_cell.length_a   1.000
_cell.length_b   1.000
_cell.length_c   1.000
_cell.angle_alpha   90.00
_cell.angle_beta   90.00
_cell.angle_gamma   90.00
#
_symmetry.space_group_name_H-M   'P 1'
#
loop_
_entity.id
_entity.type
_entity.pdbx_description
1 polymer ?
#
loop_
_entity_poly.entity_id
_entity_poly.type
_entity_poly.pdbx_seq_one_letter_code
_entity_poly.pdbx_strand_id
1 'polypeptide(L)'
;MKTNQARLPVVALAAFAIGTFTGFTAPIETSAARSALKNVPVAELPARAAQLLVSVSEEDQVASAVNVVAAAHAVRPAATVAVVGAVARQVPAAAPAVAVKAVSLQRNAKADYVDQVAAAAAAAAPQQAAAVVEALCKAVPQHYVVVASAVASAVPQAREQILAALTRALPGLQPFVDQARSRLGSEATVAALLQHANVMVTAAAQAARTKPELVLAGGPGTANGPVPPPTYGPPFTPLPPGDVTTITRSTTRVAKPGEGRDYSTP
;
A
#
# COMPACT_ATOMS: atom_id res chain seq x y z
N MET A 1 60.50 -35.96 49.64
CA MET A 1 59.40 -35.00 49.80
C MET A 1 58.62 -34.95 48.49
N LYS A 2 57.47 -35.63 48.44
CA LYS A 2 56.61 -35.73 47.25
C LYS A 2 55.18 -35.82 47.75
N THR A 3 54.43 -34.73 47.64
CA THR A 3 53.08 -34.59 48.16
C THR A 3 52.07 -35.22 47.19
N ASN A 4 51.26 -36.12 47.74
CA ASN A 4 50.15 -36.79 47.08
C ASN A 4 49.01 -35.82 46.78
N GLN A 5 48.46 -35.92 45.57
CA GLN A 5 47.24 -35.24 45.15
C GLN A 5 46.01 -35.93 45.77
N ALA A 6 45.17 -35.15 46.45
CA ALA A 6 43.79 -35.52 46.75
C ALA A 6 42.86 -34.72 45.82
N ARG A 7 42.08 -35.43 45.00
CA ARG A 7 41.03 -34.88 44.13
C ARG A 7 39.75 -34.71 44.95
N LEU A 8 39.19 -33.51 44.96
CA LEU A 8 37.82 -33.21 45.41
C LEU A 8 36.98 -32.82 44.19
N PRO A 9 35.76 -33.38 44.01
CA PRO A 9 34.89 -33.02 42.89
C PRO A 9 34.19 -31.69 43.14
N VAL A 10 34.41 -30.71 42.26
CA VAL A 10 33.69 -29.43 42.26
C VAL A 10 32.30 -29.66 41.68
N VAL A 11 31.29 -29.68 42.55
CA VAL A 11 29.88 -29.49 42.19
C VAL A 11 29.70 -28.01 41.89
N ALA A 12 29.64 -27.65 40.60
CA ALA A 12 29.35 -26.30 40.17
C ALA A 12 27.85 -26.02 40.35
N LEU A 13 27.51 -25.39 41.49
CA LEU A 13 26.22 -24.80 41.76
C LEU A 13 26.04 -23.61 40.80
N ALA A 14 25.29 -23.80 39.71
CA ALA A 14 24.94 -22.72 38.80
C ALA A 14 24.00 -21.76 39.53
N ALA A 15 24.54 -20.63 39.99
CA ALA A 15 23.78 -19.53 40.56
C ALA A 15 22.78 -19.01 39.51
N PHE A 16 21.49 -19.23 39.77
CA PHE A 16 20.39 -18.57 39.09
C PHE A 16 20.45 -17.08 39.48
N ALA A 17 21.13 -16.28 38.67
CA ALA A 17 21.08 -14.83 38.80
C ALA A 17 19.68 -14.38 38.37
N ILE A 18 18.77 -14.27 39.35
CA ILE A 18 17.53 -13.51 39.22
C ILE A 18 17.96 -12.03 39.22
N GLY A 19 18.36 -11.55 38.04
CA GLY A 19 18.55 -10.13 37.81
C GLY A 19 17.20 -9.47 37.66
N THR A 20 16.69 -8.87 38.72
CA THR A 20 15.63 -7.85 38.65
C THR A 20 16.20 -6.64 37.90
N PHE A 21 16.05 -6.61 36.58
CA PHE A 21 16.28 -5.41 35.78
C PHE A 21 15.04 -4.51 35.87
N THR A 22 15.06 -3.58 36.81
CA THR A 22 14.35 -2.30 36.64
C THR A 22 15.17 -1.45 35.68
N GLY A 23 14.81 -1.48 34.41
CA GLY A 23 15.41 -0.62 33.39
C GLY A 23 14.31 -0.22 32.41
N PHE A 24 14.24 1.08 32.11
CA PHE A 24 13.51 1.60 30.95
C PHE A 24 13.79 0.67 29.76
N THR A 25 12.76 -0.07 29.32
CA THR A 25 12.96 -1.15 28.35
C THR A 25 13.14 -0.49 26.98
N ALA A 26 14.38 -0.31 26.56
CA ALA A 26 14.70 0.12 25.21
C ALA A 26 13.92 -0.71 24.17
N PRO A 27 13.63 -0.14 22.98
CA PRO A 27 12.90 -0.85 21.95
C PRO A 27 13.61 -2.17 21.61
N ILE A 28 12.81 -3.21 21.31
CA ILE A 28 13.34 -4.51 20.95
C ILE A 28 14.18 -4.35 19.68
N GLU A 29 15.47 -4.62 19.82
CA GLU A 29 16.40 -4.61 18.71
C GLU A 29 16.12 -5.75 17.73
N THR A 30 16.36 -5.49 16.44
CA THR A 30 16.13 -6.48 15.37
C THR A 30 16.93 -7.78 15.58
N SER A 31 18.14 -7.69 16.14
CA SER A 31 19.00 -8.84 16.44
C SER A 31 18.43 -9.70 17.58
N ALA A 32 17.90 -9.07 18.63
CA ALA A 32 17.26 -9.73 19.75
C ALA A 32 15.97 -10.45 19.31
N ALA A 33 15.12 -9.76 18.55
CA ALA A 33 13.92 -10.36 17.95
C ALA A 33 14.29 -11.53 17.02
N ARG A 34 15.35 -11.40 16.22
CA ARG A 34 15.80 -12.48 15.33
C ARG A 34 16.25 -13.71 16.09
N SER A 35 16.99 -13.53 17.19
CA SER A 35 17.41 -14.62 18.07
C SER A 35 16.21 -15.36 18.66
N ALA A 36 15.21 -14.62 19.15
CA ALA A 36 13.99 -15.19 19.72
C ALA A 36 13.13 -15.96 18.70
N LEU A 37 13.16 -15.57 17.42
CA LEU A 37 12.32 -16.15 16.37
C LEU A 37 13.02 -17.24 15.54
N LYS A 38 14.36 -17.35 15.60
CA LYS A 38 15.15 -18.22 14.71
C LYS A 38 14.73 -19.70 14.76
N ASN A 39 14.41 -20.21 15.95
CA ASN A 39 14.10 -21.62 16.19
C ASN A 39 12.60 -21.90 16.35
N VAL A 40 11.75 -20.89 16.14
CA VAL A 40 10.30 -21.03 16.32
C VAL A 40 9.70 -21.70 15.07
N PRO A 41 8.81 -22.70 15.24
CA PRO A 41 8.09 -23.31 14.12
C PRO A 41 7.29 -22.28 13.31
N VAL A 42 7.19 -22.47 11.99
CA VAL A 42 6.55 -21.49 11.09
C VAL A 42 5.12 -21.16 11.52
N ALA A 43 4.36 -22.15 12.00
CA ALA A 43 2.99 -21.98 12.48
C ALA A 43 2.90 -21.13 13.76
N GLU A 44 3.94 -21.11 14.59
CA GLU A 44 3.96 -20.38 15.86
C GLU A 44 4.59 -19.00 15.75
N LEU A 45 5.30 -18.71 14.65
CA LEU A 45 5.97 -17.43 14.43
C LEU A 45 5.06 -16.20 14.64
N PRO A 46 3.81 -16.16 14.13
CA PRO A 46 2.95 -15.00 14.33
C PRO A 46 2.61 -14.77 15.80
N ALA A 47 2.25 -15.84 16.52
CA ALA A 47 1.91 -15.78 17.93
C ALA A 47 3.12 -15.37 18.76
N ARG A 48 4.30 -15.94 18.47
CA ARG A 48 5.52 -15.62 19.22
C ARG A 48 6.00 -14.20 18.97
N ALA A 49 5.88 -13.70 17.74
CA ALA A 49 6.20 -12.31 17.42
C ALA A 49 5.31 -11.32 18.18
N ALA A 50 4.00 -11.59 18.27
CA ALA A 50 3.08 -10.77 19.06
C ALA A 50 3.40 -10.83 20.56
N GLN A 51 3.71 -12.01 21.10
CA GLN A 51 4.06 -12.18 22.52
C GLN A 51 5.28 -11.35 22.96
N LEU A 52 6.25 -11.12 22.07
CA LEU A 52 7.41 -10.29 22.38
C LEU A 52 7.03 -8.84 22.71
N LEU A 53 5.89 -8.36 22.21
CA LEU A 53 5.45 -6.97 22.38
C LEU A 53 4.63 -6.74 23.66
N VAL A 54 4.18 -7.81 24.32
CA VAL A 54 3.37 -7.72 25.56
C VAL A 54 4.16 -7.07 26.69
N SER A 55 5.47 -7.30 26.73
CA SER A 55 6.35 -6.80 27.80
C SER A 55 7.01 -5.46 27.46
N VAL A 56 6.63 -4.80 26.37
CA VAL A 56 7.22 -3.55 25.90
C VAL A 56 6.36 -2.37 26.36
N SER A 57 7.03 -1.30 26.82
CA SER A 57 6.42 0.01 27.11
C SER A 57 5.60 0.53 25.91
N GLU A 58 4.49 1.21 26.17
CA GLU A 58 3.65 1.79 25.08
C GLU A 58 4.45 2.75 24.17
N GLU A 59 5.42 3.46 24.75
CA GLU A 59 6.33 4.37 24.04
C GLU A 59 7.18 3.64 22.98
N ASP A 60 7.67 2.43 23.29
CA ASP A 60 8.58 1.66 22.43
C ASP A 60 7.91 0.57 21.61
N GLN A 61 6.61 0.34 21.82
CA GLN A 61 5.84 -0.73 21.17
C GLN A 61 5.85 -0.61 19.64
N VAL A 62 5.74 0.60 19.08
CA VAL A 62 5.73 0.81 17.63
C VAL A 62 7.10 0.48 17.01
N ALA A 63 8.17 1.00 17.58
CA ALA A 63 9.53 0.74 17.12
C ALA A 63 9.88 -0.75 17.23
N SER A 64 9.53 -1.36 18.37
CA SER A 64 9.71 -2.80 18.62
C SER A 64 8.92 -3.65 17.63
N ALA A 65 7.67 -3.31 17.33
CA ALA A 65 6.83 -4.02 16.36
C ALA A 65 7.46 -4.02 14.95
N VAL A 66 7.97 -2.86 14.51
CA VAL A 66 8.68 -2.71 13.22
C VAL A 66 9.93 -3.60 13.18
N ASN A 67 10.70 -3.63 14.27
CA ASN A 67 11.90 -4.45 14.38
C ASN A 67 11.60 -5.95 14.42
N VAL A 68 10.53 -6.35 15.12
CA VAL A 68 10.06 -7.75 15.19
C VAL A 68 9.62 -8.25 13.82
N VAL A 69 8.88 -7.45 13.05
CA VAL A 69 8.50 -7.82 11.66
C VAL A 69 9.71 -7.91 10.75
N ALA A 70 10.67 -6.98 10.87
CA ALA A 70 11.91 -7.05 10.11
C ALA A 70 12.73 -8.31 10.43
N ALA A 71 12.83 -8.66 11.71
CA ALA A 71 13.47 -9.88 12.15
C ALA A 71 12.73 -11.13 11.64
N ALA A 72 11.40 -11.18 11.76
CA ALA A 72 10.59 -12.29 11.28
C ALA A 72 10.75 -12.50 9.77
N HIS A 73 10.75 -11.42 8.98
CA HIS A 73 11.00 -11.47 7.55
C HIS A 73 12.41 -12.03 7.25
N ALA A 74 13.43 -11.62 8.00
CA ALA A 74 14.80 -12.09 7.82
C ALA A 74 15.02 -13.57 8.22
N VAL A 75 14.13 -14.15 9.02
CA VAL A 75 14.17 -15.60 9.37
C VAL A 75 13.31 -16.39 8.38
N ARG A 76 12.05 -15.99 8.17
CA ARG A 76 11.07 -16.65 7.29
C ARG A 76 10.22 -15.61 6.53
N PRO A 77 10.61 -15.22 5.31
CA PRO A 77 9.86 -14.27 4.48
C PRO A 77 8.42 -14.72 4.20
N ALA A 78 8.18 -16.03 4.07
CA ALA A 78 6.86 -16.59 3.78
C ALA A 78 5.85 -16.37 4.92
N ALA A 79 6.31 -16.20 6.17
CA ALA A 79 5.44 -15.98 7.32
C ALA A 79 5.14 -14.49 7.57
N THR A 80 5.75 -13.57 6.81
CA THR A 80 5.69 -12.13 7.10
C THR A 80 4.26 -11.59 7.13
N VAL A 81 3.38 -11.99 6.20
CA VAL A 81 1.99 -11.54 6.16
C VAL A 81 1.24 -11.92 7.45
N ALA A 82 1.37 -13.18 7.88
CA ALA A 82 0.74 -13.66 9.11
C ALA A 82 1.28 -12.95 10.35
N VAL A 83 2.59 -12.66 10.38
CA VAL A 83 3.23 -11.92 11.47
C VAL A 83 2.72 -10.47 11.51
N VAL A 84 2.56 -9.80 10.37
CA VAL A 84 1.98 -8.44 10.33
C VAL A 84 0.59 -8.44 10.94
N GLY A 85 -0.28 -9.38 10.56
CA GLY A 85 -1.62 -9.50 11.15
C GLY A 85 -1.58 -9.74 12.66
N ALA A 86 -0.73 -10.65 13.15
CA ALA A 86 -0.61 -10.93 14.58
C ALA A 86 -0.07 -9.73 15.38
N VAL A 87 0.94 -9.05 14.85
CA VAL A 87 1.54 -7.86 15.48
C VAL A 87 0.58 -6.68 15.46
N ALA A 88 -0.12 -6.43 14.35
CA ALA A 88 -1.13 -5.38 14.24
C ALA A 88 -2.31 -5.63 15.19
N ARG A 89 -2.68 -6.90 15.43
CA ARG A 89 -3.71 -7.25 16.41
C ARG A 89 -3.25 -6.97 17.84
N GLN A 90 -1.98 -7.23 18.15
CA GLN A 90 -1.41 -7.00 19.47
C GLN A 90 -1.19 -5.52 19.77
N VAL A 91 -0.70 -4.76 18.78
CA VAL A 91 -0.42 -3.32 18.87
C VAL A 91 -1.09 -2.61 17.69
N PRO A 92 -2.40 -2.29 17.77
CA PRO A 92 -3.12 -1.66 16.68
C PRO A 92 -2.47 -0.36 16.19
N ALA A 93 -1.93 0.45 17.09
CA ALA A 93 -1.25 1.71 16.76
C ALA A 93 -0.03 1.51 15.85
N ALA A 94 0.62 0.34 15.89
CA ALA A 94 1.77 0.05 15.05
C ALA A 94 1.37 -0.40 13.63
N ALA A 95 0.12 -0.80 13.39
CA ALA A 95 -0.35 -1.43 12.14
C ALA A 95 0.12 -0.71 10.85
N PRO A 96 0.03 0.63 10.73
CA PRO A 96 0.51 1.33 9.54
C PRO A 96 2.03 1.19 9.34
N ALA A 97 2.81 1.33 10.41
CA ALA A 97 4.27 1.28 10.36
C ALA A 97 4.78 -0.13 10.03
N VAL A 98 4.20 -1.17 10.62
CA VAL A 98 4.58 -2.56 10.32
C VAL A 98 4.16 -3.00 8.92
N ALA A 99 3.01 -2.54 8.42
CA ALA A 99 2.60 -2.81 7.04
C ALA A 99 3.59 -2.19 6.03
N VAL A 100 3.93 -0.90 6.20
CA VAL A 100 4.94 -0.22 5.38
C VAL A 100 6.29 -0.93 5.48
N LYS A 101 6.72 -1.32 6.68
CA LYS A 101 7.98 -2.05 6.86
C LYS A 101 7.96 -3.36 6.09
N ALA A 102 6.92 -4.18 6.23
CA ALA A 102 6.80 -5.46 5.56
C ALA A 102 6.87 -5.35 4.04
N VAL A 103 6.27 -4.30 3.47
CA VAL A 103 6.34 -4.02 2.02
C VAL A 103 7.72 -3.51 1.60
N SER A 104 8.34 -2.62 2.38
CA SER A 104 9.68 -2.07 2.09
C SER A 104 10.80 -3.12 2.11
N LEU A 105 10.61 -4.23 2.83
CA LEU A 105 11.59 -5.31 2.90
C LEU A 105 11.64 -6.14 1.61
N GLN A 106 10.59 -6.09 0.79
CA GLN A 106 10.59 -6.72 -0.52
C GLN A 106 11.05 -5.75 -1.61
N ARG A 107 12.20 -6.06 -2.22
CA ARG A 107 12.81 -5.23 -3.29
C ARG A 107 11.87 -4.95 -4.47
N ASN A 108 11.02 -5.92 -4.80
CA ASN A 108 9.99 -5.84 -5.83
C ASN A 108 8.68 -6.38 -5.25
N ALA A 109 8.11 -5.68 -4.28
CA ALA A 109 6.81 -6.06 -3.73
C ALA A 109 5.78 -6.17 -4.84
N LYS A 110 5.35 -7.40 -5.15
CA LYS A 110 4.31 -7.66 -6.14
C LYS A 110 2.97 -7.15 -5.60
N ALA A 111 2.06 -6.79 -6.50
CA ALA A 111 0.71 -6.36 -6.14
C ALA A 111 0.03 -7.34 -5.15
N ASP A 112 0.15 -8.66 -5.41
CA ASP A 112 -0.42 -9.71 -4.55
C ASP A 112 0.11 -9.68 -3.11
N TYR A 113 1.38 -9.35 -2.92
CA TYR A 113 1.95 -9.27 -1.57
C TYR A 113 1.50 -8.00 -0.85
N VAL A 114 1.41 -6.88 -1.58
CA VAL A 114 0.90 -5.62 -1.02
C VAL A 114 -0.57 -5.76 -0.62
N ASP A 115 -1.37 -6.43 -1.44
CA ASP A 115 -2.77 -6.80 -1.15
C ASP A 115 -2.87 -7.60 0.16
N GLN A 116 -2.14 -8.71 0.25
CA GLN A 116 -2.15 -9.58 1.42
C GLN A 116 -1.71 -8.87 2.71
N VAL A 117 -0.67 -8.03 2.65
CA VAL A 117 -0.20 -7.26 3.80
C VAL A 117 -1.22 -6.20 4.23
N ALA A 118 -1.79 -5.47 3.27
CA ALA A 118 -2.78 -4.44 3.54
C ALA A 118 -4.06 -5.04 4.16
N ALA A 119 -4.57 -6.14 3.58
CA ALA A 119 -5.73 -6.87 4.09
C ALA A 119 -5.46 -7.44 5.49
N ALA A 120 -4.30 -8.06 5.71
CA ALA A 120 -3.96 -8.63 7.03
C ALA A 120 -3.83 -7.55 8.11
N ALA A 121 -3.19 -6.41 7.81
CA ALA A 121 -3.05 -5.31 8.75
C ALA A 121 -4.40 -4.67 9.07
N ALA A 122 -5.24 -4.42 8.06
CA ALA A 122 -6.55 -3.81 8.25
C ALA A 122 -7.55 -4.74 8.96
N ALA A 123 -7.54 -6.04 8.67
CA ALA A 123 -8.38 -7.01 9.36
C ALA A 123 -8.00 -7.16 10.83
N ALA A 124 -6.71 -7.03 11.15
CA ALA A 124 -6.20 -7.10 12.52
C ALA A 124 -6.44 -5.82 13.34
N ALA A 125 -6.42 -4.65 12.69
CA ALA A 125 -6.61 -3.34 13.31
C ALA A 125 -7.61 -2.48 12.49
N PRO A 126 -8.91 -2.81 12.51
CA PRO A 126 -9.90 -2.14 11.67
C PRO A 126 -10.05 -0.65 11.97
N GLN A 127 -9.80 -0.23 13.22
CA GLN A 127 -9.81 1.18 13.63
C GLN A 127 -8.68 2.00 12.97
N GLN A 128 -7.62 1.32 12.50
CA GLN A 128 -6.46 1.94 11.86
C GLN A 128 -6.48 1.76 10.33
N ALA A 129 -7.57 1.25 9.74
CA ALA A 129 -7.69 0.99 8.31
C ALA A 129 -7.33 2.22 7.45
N ALA A 130 -7.83 3.40 7.82
CA ALA A 130 -7.51 4.67 7.15
C ALA A 130 -6.02 5.02 7.22
N ALA A 131 -5.41 4.88 8.41
CA ALA A 131 -3.98 5.16 8.61
C ALA A 131 -3.08 4.17 7.85
N VAL A 132 -3.49 2.88 7.77
CA VAL A 132 -2.80 1.85 6.98
C VAL A 132 -2.80 2.19 5.49
N VAL A 133 -3.97 2.57 4.94
CA VAL A 133 -4.08 3.00 3.53
C VAL A 133 -3.23 4.24 3.30
N GLU A 134 -3.32 5.24 4.17
CA GLU A 134 -2.56 6.48 4.02
C GLU A 134 -1.05 6.21 3.99
N ALA A 135 -0.54 5.40 4.92
CA ALA A 135 0.88 5.07 5.01
C ALA A 135 1.37 4.22 3.82
N LEU A 136 0.59 3.20 3.42
CA LEU A 136 0.96 2.34 2.30
C LEU A 136 0.90 3.06 0.95
N CYS A 137 -0.10 3.92 0.73
CA CYS A 137 -0.21 4.69 -0.52
C CYS A 137 0.90 5.74 -0.65
N LYS A 138 1.40 6.30 0.46
CA LYS A 138 2.59 7.16 0.46
C LYS A 138 3.87 6.37 0.15
N ALA A 139 4.00 5.17 0.70
CA ALA A 139 5.18 4.33 0.47
C ALA A 139 5.21 3.70 -0.92
N VAL A 140 4.04 3.33 -1.46
CA VAL A 140 3.90 2.56 -2.70
C VAL A 140 2.76 3.10 -3.55
N PRO A 141 2.90 4.32 -4.10
CA PRO A 141 1.82 4.99 -4.84
C PRO A 141 1.39 4.21 -6.08
N GLN A 142 2.28 3.42 -6.68
CA GLN A 142 1.99 2.56 -7.83
C GLN A 142 0.94 1.47 -7.57
N HIS A 143 0.67 1.12 -6.30
CA HIS A 143 -0.26 0.05 -5.92
C HIS A 143 -1.47 0.56 -5.12
N TYR A 144 -1.78 1.86 -5.21
CA TYR A 144 -2.86 2.49 -4.42
C TYR A 144 -4.23 1.82 -4.63
N VAL A 145 -4.58 1.41 -5.85
CA VAL A 145 -5.85 0.71 -6.16
C VAL A 145 -5.93 -0.62 -5.42
N VAL A 146 -4.83 -1.39 -5.45
CA VAL A 146 -4.73 -2.70 -4.82
C VAL A 146 -4.85 -2.54 -3.30
N VAL A 147 -4.07 -1.64 -2.70
CA VAL A 147 -4.14 -1.34 -1.25
C VAL A 147 -5.55 -0.95 -0.81
N ALA A 148 -6.17 0.01 -1.49
CA ALA A 148 -7.47 0.52 -1.07
C ALA A 148 -8.60 -0.50 -1.29
N SER A 149 -8.55 -1.30 -2.36
CA SER A 149 -9.52 -2.39 -2.58
C SER A 149 -9.37 -3.52 -1.56
N ALA A 150 -8.13 -3.89 -1.20
CA ALA A 150 -7.82 -4.86 -0.16
C ALA A 150 -8.39 -4.45 1.20
N VAL A 151 -8.11 -3.22 1.61
CA VAL A 151 -8.54 -2.68 2.90
C VAL A 151 -10.06 -2.46 2.92
N ALA A 152 -10.67 -2.01 1.83
CA ALA A 152 -12.12 -1.88 1.73
C ALA A 152 -12.84 -3.24 1.78
N SER A 153 -12.20 -4.31 1.30
CA SER A 153 -12.74 -5.67 1.41
C SER A 153 -12.60 -6.23 2.83
N ALA A 154 -11.51 -5.91 3.53
CA ALA A 154 -11.29 -6.31 4.91
C ALA A 154 -12.15 -5.51 5.91
N VAL A 155 -12.38 -4.22 5.64
CA VAL A 155 -13.13 -3.30 6.52
C VAL A 155 -14.13 -2.47 5.70
N PRO A 156 -15.26 -3.06 5.24
CA PRO A 156 -16.23 -2.37 4.39
C PRO A 156 -16.86 -1.15 5.05
N GLN A 157 -16.96 -1.15 6.38
CA GLN A 157 -17.53 -0.07 7.18
C GLN A 157 -16.68 1.21 7.15
N ALA A 158 -15.38 1.11 6.82
CA ALA A 158 -14.45 2.25 6.80
C ALA A 158 -14.38 2.95 5.42
N ARG A 159 -15.34 2.70 4.51
CA ARG A 159 -15.34 3.22 3.13
C ARG A 159 -14.97 4.70 3.00
N GLU A 160 -15.71 5.59 3.67
CA GLU A 160 -15.49 7.04 3.57
C GLU A 160 -14.13 7.44 4.18
N GLN A 161 -13.72 6.76 5.25
CA GLN A 161 -12.42 7.01 5.90
C GLN A 161 -11.25 6.58 5.00
N ILE A 162 -11.40 5.47 4.26
CA ILE A 162 -10.43 4.98 3.29
C ILE A 162 -10.30 5.98 2.13
N LEU A 163 -11.42 6.45 1.58
CA LEU A 163 -11.39 7.44 0.49
C LEU A 163 -10.75 8.76 0.95
N ALA A 164 -11.09 9.25 2.14
CA ALA A 164 -10.50 10.45 2.72
C ALA A 164 -9.00 10.29 3.06
N ALA A 165 -8.57 9.09 3.45
CA ALA A 165 -7.16 8.78 3.67
C ALA A 165 -6.38 8.72 2.36
N LEU A 166 -7.00 8.20 1.30
CA LEU A 166 -6.41 8.10 -0.03
C LEU A 166 -6.17 9.49 -0.64
N THR A 167 -7.13 10.41 -0.53
CA THR A 167 -6.96 11.79 -1.01
C THR A 167 -5.91 12.55 -0.20
N ARG A 168 -5.77 12.27 1.10
CA ARG A 168 -4.66 12.78 1.93
C ARG A 168 -3.29 12.23 1.52
N ALA A 169 -3.23 10.95 1.16
CA ALA A 169 -1.98 10.33 0.71
C ALA A 169 -1.58 10.79 -0.70
N LEU A 170 -2.57 10.94 -1.60
CA LEU A 170 -2.39 11.26 -3.01
C LEU A 170 -3.36 12.41 -3.40
N PRO A 171 -3.01 13.68 -3.11
CA PRO A 171 -3.88 14.81 -3.41
C PRO A 171 -4.26 14.93 -4.89
N GLY A 172 -3.36 14.55 -5.80
CA GLY A 172 -3.63 14.57 -7.24
C GLY A 172 -4.70 13.57 -7.70
N LEU A 173 -5.10 12.63 -6.85
CA LEU A 173 -6.16 11.67 -7.15
C LEU A 173 -7.57 12.25 -6.95
N GLN A 174 -7.73 13.27 -6.11
CA GLN A 174 -9.01 13.86 -5.73
C GLN A 174 -9.92 14.22 -6.93
N PRO A 175 -9.47 14.96 -7.97
CA PRO A 175 -10.34 15.32 -9.09
C PRO A 175 -10.84 14.08 -9.86
N PHE A 176 -10.04 13.02 -9.93
CA PHE A 176 -10.43 11.78 -10.60
C PHE A 176 -11.43 10.96 -9.78
N VAL A 177 -11.32 10.98 -8.46
CA VAL A 177 -12.28 10.32 -7.56
C VAL A 177 -13.63 11.05 -7.59
N ASP A 178 -13.62 12.38 -7.57
CA ASP A 178 -14.85 13.19 -7.65
C ASP A 178 -15.57 12.98 -9.00
N GLN A 179 -14.80 12.92 -10.10
CA GLN A 179 -15.34 12.59 -11.42
C GLN A 179 -15.86 11.15 -11.50
N ALA A 180 -15.21 10.18 -10.87
CA ALA A 180 -15.70 8.81 -10.82
C ALA A 180 -16.99 8.71 -10.00
N ARG A 181 -17.08 9.43 -8.87
CA ARG A 181 -18.25 9.47 -7.99
C ARG A 181 -19.47 10.09 -8.69
N SER A 182 -19.28 11.16 -9.47
CA SER A 182 -20.39 11.77 -10.21
C SER A 182 -20.97 10.87 -11.30
N ARG A 183 -20.16 9.96 -11.87
CA ARG A 183 -20.58 9.03 -12.92
C ARG A 183 -21.21 7.75 -12.40
N LEU A 184 -20.62 7.15 -11.38
CA LEU A 184 -21.03 5.85 -10.85
C LEU A 184 -22.10 5.97 -9.75
N GLY A 185 -22.27 7.15 -9.17
CA GLY A 185 -23.18 7.41 -8.05
C GLY A 185 -22.56 7.11 -6.67
N SER A 186 -23.30 7.44 -5.62
CA SER A 186 -22.87 7.28 -4.22
C SER A 186 -22.70 5.83 -3.79
N GLU A 187 -23.43 4.89 -4.40
CA GLU A 187 -23.45 3.47 -4.00
C GLU A 187 -22.31 2.65 -4.61
N ALA A 188 -21.51 3.23 -5.49
CA ALA A 188 -20.44 2.52 -6.18
C ALA A 188 -19.37 2.00 -5.22
N THR A 189 -18.95 0.74 -5.38
CA THR A 189 -17.91 0.15 -4.53
C THR A 189 -16.59 0.92 -4.65
N VAL A 190 -15.78 0.92 -3.58
CA VAL A 190 -14.45 1.57 -3.58
C VAL A 190 -13.59 1.05 -4.74
N ALA A 191 -13.63 -0.26 -4.99
CA ALA A 191 -12.91 -0.87 -6.10
C ALA A 191 -13.36 -0.31 -7.47
N ALA A 192 -14.67 -0.21 -7.72
CA ALA A 192 -15.20 0.32 -8.98
C ALA A 192 -14.83 1.81 -9.17
N LEU A 193 -14.95 2.62 -8.11
CA LEU A 193 -14.56 4.03 -8.13
C LEU A 193 -13.09 4.20 -8.46
N LEU A 194 -12.21 3.44 -7.80
CA LEU A 194 -10.76 3.54 -8.00
C LEU A 194 -10.32 2.96 -9.34
N GLN A 195 -10.98 1.92 -9.83
CA GLN A 195 -10.70 1.40 -11.17
C GLN A 195 -11.04 2.44 -12.24
N HIS A 196 -12.18 3.13 -12.12
CA HIS A 196 -12.55 4.21 -13.03
C HIS A 196 -11.57 5.40 -12.91
N ALA A 197 -11.23 5.81 -11.69
CA ALA A 197 -10.23 6.85 -11.45
C ALA A 197 -8.88 6.49 -12.08
N ASN A 198 -8.43 5.24 -11.94
CA ASN A 198 -7.17 4.77 -12.49
C ASN A 198 -7.13 4.81 -14.03
N VAL A 199 -8.24 4.49 -14.70
CA VAL A 199 -8.36 4.63 -16.16
C VAL A 199 -8.21 6.10 -16.56
N MET A 200 -8.78 7.03 -15.80
CA MET A 200 -8.66 8.47 -16.09
C MET A 200 -7.25 9.01 -15.81
N VAL A 201 -6.61 8.58 -14.72
CA VAL A 201 -5.22 8.95 -14.38
C VAL A 201 -4.26 8.43 -15.44
N THR A 202 -4.41 7.18 -15.87
CA THR A 202 -3.54 6.58 -16.90
C THR A 202 -3.72 7.26 -18.26
N ALA A 203 -4.95 7.60 -18.64
CA ALA A 203 -5.21 8.39 -19.84
C ALA A 203 -4.59 9.80 -19.77
N ALA A 204 -4.70 10.47 -18.62
CA ALA A 204 -4.08 11.79 -18.40
C ALA A 204 -2.54 11.71 -18.46
N ALA A 205 -1.94 10.68 -17.85
CA ALA A 205 -0.51 10.44 -17.90
C ALA A 205 -0.01 10.18 -19.33
N GLN A 206 -0.76 9.40 -20.12
CA GLN A 206 -0.46 9.17 -21.53
C GLN A 206 -0.53 10.46 -22.35
N ALA A 207 -1.57 11.28 -22.15
CA ALA A 207 -1.70 12.57 -22.81
C ALA A 207 -0.55 13.53 -22.47
N ALA A 208 -0.12 13.52 -21.21
CA ALA A 208 1.01 14.32 -20.72
C ALA A 208 2.39 13.71 -21.06
N ARG A 209 2.46 12.49 -21.62
CA ARG A 209 3.69 11.70 -21.81
C ARG A 209 4.51 11.54 -20.52
N THR A 210 3.82 11.43 -19.38
CA THR A 210 4.44 11.22 -18.06
C THR A 210 3.97 9.91 -17.44
N LYS A 211 4.53 9.56 -16.28
CA LYS A 211 4.10 8.39 -15.52
C LYS A 211 2.89 8.74 -14.64
N PRO A 212 1.93 7.81 -14.42
CA PRO A 212 0.75 8.03 -13.58
C PRO A 212 1.09 8.56 -12.18
N GLU A 213 2.19 8.11 -11.59
CA GLU A 213 2.60 8.50 -10.24
C GLU A 213 2.98 9.98 -10.16
N LEU A 214 3.51 10.55 -11.25
CA LEU A 214 3.86 11.97 -11.33
C LEU A 214 2.61 12.86 -11.42
N VAL A 215 1.57 12.37 -12.09
CA VAL A 215 0.25 13.03 -12.14
C VAL A 215 -0.40 13.00 -10.75
N LEU A 216 -0.32 11.87 -10.06
CA LEU A 216 -0.84 11.67 -8.71
C LEU A 216 -0.11 12.51 -7.65
N ALA A 217 1.19 12.72 -7.82
CA ALA A 217 2.03 13.53 -6.93
C ALA A 217 1.86 15.05 -7.13
N GLY A 218 1.01 15.49 -8.06
CA GLY A 218 0.83 16.92 -8.37
C GLY A 218 2.03 17.55 -9.10
N GLY A 219 2.83 16.73 -9.79
CA GLY A 219 4.07 17.17 -10.43
C GLY A 219 3.84 18.19 -11.56
N PRO A 220 4.64 19.27 -11.64
CA PRO A 220 4.61 20.21 -12.75
C PRO A 220 5.27 19.53 -13.95
N GLY A 221 4.47 19.06 -14.90
CA GLY A 221 4.93 18.05 -15.86
C GLY A 221 4.45 18.15 -17.29
N THR A 222 3.79 19.24 -17.69
CA THR A 222 3.80 19.74 -19.08
C THR A 222 3.53 21.24 -19.04
N ALA A 223 4.27 22.01 -19.85
CA ALA A 223 4.17 23.45 -19.94
C ALA A 223 2.70 23.95 -19.96
N ASN A 224 2.39 24.89 -19.06
CA ASN A 224 1.15 25.65 -18.93
C ASN A 224 -0.12 24.89 -18.48
N GLY A 225 -0.40 24.96 -17.17
CA GLY A 225 -1.76 24.88 -16.62
C GLY A 225 -2.08 23.60 -15.84
N PRO A 226 -3.14 23.62 -15.00
CA PRO A 226 -3.71 22.42 -14.41
C PRO A 226 -4.04 21.45 -15.55
N VAL A 227 -3.64 20.18 -15.42
CA VAL A 227 -4.01 19.13 -16.37
C VAL A 227 -5.55 19.12 -16.41
N PRO A 228 -6.18 19.49 -17.54
CA PRO A 228 -7.63 19.50 -17.60
C PRO A 228 -8.12 18.06 -17.40
N PRO A 229 -9.20 17.86 -16.62
CA PRO A 229 -9.77 16.52 -16.45
C PRO A 229 -10.07 15.94 -17.84
N PRO A 230 -9.89 14.63 -18.05
CA PRO A 230 -10.21 14.02 -19.33
C PRO A 230 -11.68 14.28 -19.66
N THR A 231 -11.91 15.11 -20.68
CA THR A 231 -13.23 15.42 -21.21
C THR A 231 -13.71 14.20 -22.00
N TYR A 232 -14.47 13.32 -21.36
CA TYR A 232 -15.29 12.39 -22.14
C TYR A 232 -16.49 13.20 -22.63
N GLY A 233 -16.55 13.44 -23.93
CA GLY A 233 -17.76 13.93 -24.57
C GLY A 233 -18.92 12.95 -24.32
N PRO A 234 -20.17 13.40 -24.54
CA PRO A 234 -21.33 12.51 -24.47
C PRO A 234 -21.08 11.24 -25.31
N PRO A 235 -21.73 10.10 -24.97
CA PRO A 235 -21.67 8.92 -25.81
C PRO A 235 -21.93 9.32 -27.25
N PHE A 236 -21.12 8.80 -28.17
CA PHE A 236 -21.26 9.07 -29.59
C PHE A 236 -22.71 8.76 -29.99
N THR A 237 -23.53 9.79 -30.14
CA THR A 237 -24.84 9.66 -30.77
C THR A 237 -24.53 9.55 -32.25
N PRO A 238 -24.70 8.37 -32.88
CA PRO A 238 -24.66 8.32 -34.33
C PRO A 238 -25.66 9.37 -34.84
N LEU A 239 -25.26 10.12 -35.86
CA LEU A 239 -26.14 11.10 -36.49
C LEU A 239 -27.51 10.45 -36.76
N PRO A 240 -28.62 11.20 -36.65
CA PRO A 240 -29.92 10.75 -37.14
C PRO A 240 -29.76 10.11 -38.52
N PRO A 241 -30.50 9.04 -38.86
CA PRO A 241 -30.34 8.35 -40.13
C PRO A 241 -30.55 9.33 -41.29
N GLY A 242 -29.44 9.79 -41.87
CA GLY A 242 -29.40 10.86 -42.85
C GLY A 242 -27.96 11.33 -43.00
N ASP A 243 -27.33 10.88 -44.08
CA ASP A 243 -26.02 11.30 -44.61
C ASP A 243 -24.77 10.70 -43.95
N VAL A 244 -24.66 9.37 -44.05
CA VAL A 244 -23.38 8.66 -43.97
C VAL A 244 -22.61 8.90 -45.28
N THR A 245 -21.65 9.82 -45.29
CA THR A 245 -20.61 9.83 -46.34
C THR A 245 -19.37 9.13 -45.81
N THR A 246 -19.17 7.89 -46.24
CA THR A 246 -18.01 7.07 -45.92
C THR A 246 -16.72 7.79 -46.33
N ILE A 247 -15.87 8.15 -45.37
CA ILE A 247 -14.53 8.70 -45.64
C ILE A 247 -13.57 7.52 -45.88
N THR A 248 -13.27 7.23 -47.14
CA THR A 248 -12.26 6.23 -47.55
C THR A 248 -10.86 6.87 -47.62
N ARG A 249 -9.80 6.07 -47.35
CA ARG A 249 -8.38 6.49 -47.28
C ARG A 249 -7.76 7.11 -48.54
N SER A 250 -8.51 7.26 -49.64
CA SER A 250 -8.00 7.79 -50.91
C SER A 250 -8.28 9.28 -51.15
N THR A 251 -8.92 9.99 -50.23
CA THR A 251 -9.23 11.43 -50.39
C THR A 251 -8.66 12.28 -49.26
N THR A 252 -7.52 12.92 -49.50
CA THR A 252 -7.06 14.07 -48.72
C THR A 252 -7.75 15.32 -49.25
N ARG A 253 -8.67 15.91 -48.47
CA ARG A 253 -9.10 17.29 -48.72
C ARG A 253 -8.02 18.24 -48.19
N VAL A 254 -7.24 18.84 -49.07
CA VAL A 254 -6.46 20.04 -48.74
C VAL A 254 -7.39 21.24 -48.87
N ALA A 255 -7.78 21.83 -47.75
CA ALA A 255 -8.47 23.12 -47.74
C ALA A 255 -7.43 24.24 -47.69
N LYS A 256 -7.35 25.05 -48.76
CA LYS A 256 -6.69 26.36 -48.73
C LYS A 256 -7.73 27.45 -48.46
N PRO A 257 -7.33 28.56 -47.82
CA PRO A 257 -8.27 29.41 -47.08
C PRO A 257 -9.12 30.30 -47.99
N GLY A 258 -10.42 30.41 -47.67
CA GLY A 258 -11.38 31.29 -48.34
C GLY A 258 -12.24 30.59 -49.37
N GLU A 259 -13.29 29.92 -48.90
CA GLU A 259 -14.53 29.48 -49.57
C GLU A 259 -14.56 28.98 -51.03
N GLY A 260 -15.25 27.84 -51.20
CA GLY A 260 -15.79 27.38 -52.48
C GLY A 260 -15.66 25.87 -52.68
N ARG A 261 -16.78 25.14 -52.66
CA ARG A 261 -16.85 23.70 -53.02
C ARG A 261 -17.68 23.59 -54.30
N ASP A 262 -17.04 23.69 -55.46
CA ASP A 262 -17.72 23.58 -56.74
C ASP A 262 -17.57 22.17 -57.32
N TYR A 263 -18.72 21.55 -57.56
CA TYR A 263 -18.89 20.23 -58.13
C TYR A 263 -18.71 20.27 -59.66
N SER A 264 -18.10 19.21 -60.19
CA SER A 264 -17.83 18.96 -61.62
C SER A 264 -19.10 18.77 -62.45
N THR A 265 -19.07 19.26 -63.70
CA THR A 265 -19.89 18.81 -64.85
C THR A 265 -19.15 19.13 -66.16
N PRO A 266 -19.36 18.41 -67.28
CA PRO A 266 -19.84 17.04 -67.50
C PRO A 266 -18.73 16.05 -67.91
#